data_AF-A0A1Q5S0L0-F1
#
_entry.id   AF-A0A1Q5S0L0-F1
#
_cell.length_a   1.000
_cell.length_b   1.000
_cell.length_c   1.000
_cell.angle_alpha   90.00
_cell.angle_beta   90.00
_cell.angle_gamma   90.00
#
_symmetry.space_group_name_H-M   'P 1'
#
loop_
_entity.id
_entity.type
_entity.pdbx_description
1 polymer ?
#
loop_
_entity_poly.entity_id
_entity_poly.type
_entity_poly.pdbx_seq_one_letter_code
_entity_poly.pdbx_strand_id
1 'polypeptide(L)'
;MIRPDGVYKSQQRFGMYRWHIPDPIRFHSDLRVTIQALGWLPGTKDAKYLPLQDDIASVAFWYQTLPTAPFPKLPGPDYLEIG
;
A
#
# COMPACT_ATOMS: atom_id res chain seq x y z
N MET A 1 16.96 0.42 2.04
CA MET A 1 17.28 -0.27 0.76
C MET A 1 17.29 -1.76 1.05
N ILE A 2 16.26 -2.48 0.60
CA ILE A 2 16.17 -3.94 0.78
C ILE A 2 17.07 -4.54 -0.31
N ARG A 3 18.16 -5.21 0.09
CA ARG A 3 19.13 -5.77 -0.85
C ARG A 3 18.75 -7.22 -1.18
N PRO A 4 18.64 -7.61 -2.45
CA PRO A 4 18.44 -9.01 -2.83
C PRO A 4 19.72 -9.82 -2.60
N ASP A 5 19.56 -11.09 -2.23
CA ASP A 5 20.61 -12.08 -1.93
C ASP A 5 21.10 -12.87 -3.15
N GLY A 6 20.66 -12.48 -4.36
CA GLY A 6 21.23 -12.98 -5.62
C GLY A 6 20.74 -14.35 -6.09
N VAL A 7 19.75 -14.94 -5.42
CA VAL A 7 19.09 -16.17 -5.90
C VAL A 7 17.79 -15.79 -6.59
N TYR A 8 17.51 -16.35 -7.77
CA TYR A 8 16.34 -16.08 -8.63
C TYR A 8 14.95 -16.31 -7.97
N LYS A 9 14.90 -16.63 -6.68
CA LYS A 9 13.71 -16.74 -5.83
C LYS A 9 13.55 -15.57 -4.84
N SER A 10 14.26 -14.47 -5.02
CA SER A 10 14.01 -13.26 -4.23
C SER A 10 12.75 -12.58 -4.77
N GLN A 11 11.60 -12.74 -4.10
CA GLN A 11 10.43 -11.88 -4.33
C GLN A 11 10.88 -10.42 -4.17
N GLN A 12 10.96 -9.69 -5.28
CA GLN A 12 11.47 -8.32 -5.24
C GLN A 12 10.50 -7.44 -4.46
N ARG A 13 10.93 -6.95 -3.29
CA ARG A 13 10.12 -6.08 -2.43
C ARG A 13 10.42 -4.62 -2.74
N PHE A 14 9.37 -3.85 -2.99
CA PHE A 14 9.45 -2.41 -3.18
C PHE A 14 8.98 -1.68 -1.93
N GLY A 15 9.76 -0.70 -1.47
CA GLY A 15 9.35 0.24 -0.45
C GLY A 15 9.10 1.60 -1.09
N MET A 16 7.88 2.12 -1.00
CA MET A 16 7.52 3.44 -1.49
C MET A 16 6.98 4.31 -0.37
N TYR A 17 7.14 5.63 -0.49
CA TYR A 17 6.55 6.60 0.43
C TYR A 17 6.22 7.90 -0.31
N ARG A 18 5.22 8.61 0.19
CA ARG A 18 4.84 9.95 -0.28
C ARG A 18 4.43 10.78 0.93
N TRP A 19 5.03 11.96 1.07
CA TRP A 19 4.69 12.92 2.12
C TRP A 19 3.92 14.09 1.51
N HIS A 20 2.79 14.42 2.11
CA HIS A 20 1.95 15.57 1.75
C HIS A 20 2.15 16.72 2.74
N ILE A 21 3.40 17.21 2.83
CA ILE A 21 3.77 18.33 3.71
C ILE A 21 3.37 19.67 3.08
N PRO A 22 3.89 20.05 1.89
CA PRO A 22 3.50 21.30 1.25
C PRO A 22 2.08 21.24 0.65
N ASP A 23 1.59 20.05 0.32
CA ASP A 23 0.35 19.77 -0.39
C ASP A 23 -0.57 18.84 0.41
N PRO A 24 -1.06 19.25 1.59
CA PRO A 24 -1.89 18.39 2.44
C PRO A 24 -3.23 18.08 1.78
N ILE A 25 -3.66 16.83 1.88
CA ILE A 25 -5.01 16.40 1.50
C ILE A 25 -5.95 16.80 2.64
N ARG A 26 -6.78 17.83 2.42
CA ARG A 26 -7.73 18.34 3.41
C ARG A 26 -9.09 17.65 3.26
N PHE A 27 -9.76 17.41 4.38
CA PHE A 27 -11.12 16.87 4.44
C PHE A 27 -11.89 17.55 5.57
N HIS A 28 -13.23 17.59 5.46
CA HIS A 28 -14.09 18.21 6.46
C HIS A 28 -14.76 17.19 7.39
N SER A 29 -15.25 16.08 6.84
CA SER A 29 -15.90 15.01 7.61
C SER A 29 -15.13 13.69 7.50
N ASP A 30 -15.07 13.12 6.31
CA ASP A 30 -14.58 11.75 6.09
C ASP A 30 -13.53 11.73 4.98
N LEU A 31 -12.52 10.87 5.16
CA LEU A 31 -11.50 10.60 4.17
C LEU A 31 -11.36 9.10 3.99
N ARG A 32 -11.54 8.62 2.75
CA ARG A 32 -11.23 7.25 2.34
C ARG A 32 -10.16 7.29 1.26
N VAL A 33 -9.04 6.61 1.52
CA VAL A 33 -7.95 6.44 0.55
C VAL A 33 -7.89 4.98 0.13
N THR A 34 -7.85 4.71 -1.16
CA THR A 34 -7.75 3.37 -1.73
C THR A 34 -6.54 3.31 -2.65
N ILE A 35 -5.80 2.20 -2.58
CA ILE A 35 -4.69 1.90 -3.48
C ILE A 35 -5.12 0.72 -4.35
N GLN A 36 -4.98 0.85 -5.67
CA GLN A 36 -5.27 -0.22 -6.61
C GLN A 36 -3.97 -0.85 -7.10
N ALA A 37 -3.86 -2.17 -6.93
CA ALA A 37 -2.77 -2.96 -7.49
C ALA A 37 -3.13 -3.38 -8.92
N LEU A 38 -2.72 -2.57 -9.91
CA LEU A 38 -2.96 -2.84 -11.33
C LEU A 38 -1.62 -3.00 -12.07
N GLY A 39 -1.53 -4.08 -12.84
CA GLY A 39 -0.41 -4.38 -13.71
C GLY A 39 -0.77 -4.04 -15.15
N TRP A 40 0.23 -3.70 -15.93
CA TRP A 40 0.08 -3.51 -17.36
C TRP A 40 0.42 -4.81 -18.10
N LEU A 41 -0.45 -5.27 -19.00
CA LEU A 41 -0.16 -6.39 -19.88
C LEU A 41 0.31 -5.86 -21.25
N PRO A 42 1.63 -5.80 -21.52
CA PRO A 42 2.14 -5.44 -22.84
C PRO A 42 2.04 -6.62 -23.82
N GLY A 43 1.91 -6.35 -25.12
CA GLY A 43 2.05 -7.36 -26.18
C GLY A 43 0.75 -8.02 -26.66
N THR A 44 -0.41 -7.65 -26.10
CA THR A 44 -1.72 -7.98 -26.69
C THR A 44 -2.18 -6.87 -27.64
N LYS A 45 -2.96 -7.23 -28.67
CA LYS A 45 -3.52 -6.27 -29.66
C LYS A 45 -4.33 -5.15 -28.98
N ASP A 46 -4.88 -5.45 -27.80
CA ASP A 46 -5.51 -4.52 -26.86
C ASP A 46 -4.76 -4.60 -25.52
N ALA A 47 -3.85 -3.65 -25.28
CA ALA A 47 -3.16 -3.57 -24.01
C ALA A 47 -4.13 -3.10 -22.92
N LYS A 48 -4.14 -3.78 -21.77
CA LYS A 48 -5.12 -3.52 -20.69
C LYS A 48 -4.50 -3.64 -19.30
N TYR A 49 -5.13 -2.97 -18.35
CA TYR A 49 -4.85 -3.14 -16.93
C TYR A 49 -5.41 -4.47 -16.43
N LEU A 50 -4.62 -5.18 -15.64
CA LEU A 50 -5.01 -6.40 -14.94
C LEU A 50 -4.85 -6.20 -13.43
N PRO A 51 -5.77 -6.69 -12.60
CA PRO A 51 -5.55 -6.77 -11.16
C PRO A 51 -4.31 -7.61 -10.86
N LEU A 52 -3.39 -7.07 -10.06
CA LEU A 52 -2.26 -7.81 -9.53
C LEU A 52 -2.65 -8.45 -8.20
N GLN A 53 -2.05 -9.59 -7.90
CA GLN A 53 -2.12 -10.26 -6.60
C GLN A 53 -0.82 -9.98 -5.84
N ASP A 54 -0.58 -8.71 -5.56
CA ASP A 54 0.59 -8.28 -4.79
C ASP A 54 0.26 -8.28 -3.29
N ASP A 55 1.19 -8.77 -2.47
CA ASP A 55 1.12 -8.61 -1.02
C ASP A 55 1.51 -7.17 -0.64
N ILE A 56 0.51 -6.33 -0.37
CA ILE A 56 0.69 -4.91 -0.05
C ILE A 56 0.38 -4.64 1.41
N ALA A 57 1.36 -4.08 2.11
CA ALA A 57 1.16 -3.43 3.40
C ALA A 57 1.35 -1.92 3.26
N SER A 58 0.50 -1.13 3.93
CA SER A 58 0.58 0.33 3.91
C SER A 58 0.32 0.92 5.29
N VAL A 59 0.93 2.07 5.56
CA VAL A 59 0.65 2.90 6.74
C VAL A 59 0.27 4.30 6.28
N ALA A 60 -0.69 4.93 6.95
CA ALA A 60 -1.09 6.29 6.70
C ALA A 60 -0.93 7.13 7.97
N PHE A 61 -0.50 8.38 7.79
CA PHE A 61 -0.41 9.38 8.86
C PHE A 61 -1.29 10.56 8.50
N TRP A 62 -2.10 11.02 9.45
CA TRP A 62 -2.98 12.17 9.26
C TRP A 62 -3.22 12.89 10.58
N TYR A 63 -3.78 14.09 10.47
CA TYR A 63 -4.24 14.87 11.60
C TYR A 63 -5.75 15.05 11.50
N GLN A 64 -6.43 14.95 12.63
CA GLN A 64 -7.87 15.20 12.75
C GLN A 64 -8.18 15.77 14.14
N THR A 65 -9.32 16.43 14.26
CA THR A 65 -9.85 16.82 15.58
C THR A 65 -10.39 15.61 16.34
N LEU A 66 -10.39 15.71 17.66
CA LEU A 66 -10.93 14.67 18.55
C LEU A 66 -12.42 14.93 18.85
N PRO A 67 -13.21 13.90 19.19
CA PRO A 67 -12.83 12.49 19.36
C PRO A 67 -12.66 11.74 18.03
N THR A 68 -11.80 10.71 18.04
CA THR A 68 -11.66 9.77 16.91
C THR A 68 -12.55 8.54 17.10
N ALA A 69 -12.95 7.93 15.99
CA ALA A 69 -13.38 6.54 16.02
C ALA A 69 -12.24 5.65 16.57
N PRO A 70 -12.57 4.60 17.36
CA PRO A 70 -11.56 3.66 17.84
C PRO A 70 -10.94 2.91 16.66
N PHE A 71 -9.63 2.68 16.74
CA PHE A 71 -8.93 1.88 15.73
C PHE A 71 -9.29 0.39 15.86
N PRO A 72 -9.34 -0.36 14.74
CA PRO A 72 -9.37 -1.81 14.78
C PRO A 72 -8.20 -2.36 15.60
N LYS A 73 -8.40 -3.50 16.25
CA LYS A 73 -7.30 -4.18 16.94
C LYS A 73 -6.25 -4.63 15.93
N LEU A 74 -4.99 -4.49 16.30
CA LEU A 74 -3.90 -5.07 15.52
C LEU A 74 -4.08 -6.60 15.46
N PRO A 75 -3.99 -7.23 14.28
CA PRO A 75 -4.00 -8.68 14.16
C PRO A 75 -2.83 -9.33 14.92
N GLY A 76 -2.97 -10.61 15.27
CA GLY A 76 -1.92 -11.38 15.94
C GLY A 76 -0.70 -11.67 15.04
N PRO A 77 0.44 -12.09 15.61
CA PRO A 77 1.68 -12.35 14.88
C PRO A 77 1.52 -13.31 13.70
N ASP A 78 0.81 -14.43 13.89
CA ASP A 78 0.61 -15.46 12.86
C ASP A 78 -0.11 -14.91 11.61
N TYR A 79 -0.98 -13.92 11.77
CA TYR A 79 -1.65 -13.25 10.64
C TYR A 79 -0.71 -12.30 9.89
N LEU A 80 0.30 -11.77 10.58
CA LEU A 80 1.24 -10.79 10.04
C LEU A 80 2.51 -11.44 9.48
N GLU A 81 2.68 -12.76 9.64
CA GLU A 81 3.79 -13.49 9.02
C GLU A 81 3.68 -13.45 7.50
N ILE A 82 4.81 -13.14 6.86
CA ILE A 82 4.98 -13.15 5.41
C ILE A 82 5.98 -14.27 5.11
N GLY A 83 5.55 -15.29 4.36
CA GLY A 83 6.34 -16.46 3.98
C GLY A 83 7.43 -16.21 2.94
#